data_AF-A0A7S6M7F2-F1
#
_entry.id   AF-A0A7S6M7F2-F1
#
_cell.length_a   1.000
_cell.length_b   1.000
_cell.length_c   1.000
_cell.angle_alpha   90.00
_cell.angle_beta   90.00
_cell.angle_gamma   90.00
#
_symmetry.space_group_name_H-M   'P 1'
#
loop_
_entity.id
_entity.type
_entity.pdbx_description
1 polymer ?
#
loop_
_entity_poly.entity_id
_entity_poly.type
_entity_poly.pdbx_seq_one_letter_code
_entity_poly.pdbx_strand_id
1 'polypeptide(L)'
;MQRIAMSTLVVALLIGCSGNPATKYDRPLPDPLLTTKKTEQPARPGASTPVRPGSPPAAWTPPGGIKRSMWKCIVVHHSASDKATPQSMNSWHLQRGWENGLGYHFVIGNGVNYPDGQIFVGPRWRSQQEGAHCKNAAGKFFGLWRKSGYYNDHGIGICLIGDFDKGRPTAKQRESLARLTAFLCAEAGVSPDHVHGHGEVTGKTKCPGTHLDVAWLRRSVKQINASSR
;
A
#
# COMPACT_ATOMS: atom_id res chain seq x y z
N MET A 1 15.35 74.09 27.27
CA MET A 1 14.12 73.75 28.00
C MET A 1 13.47 72.55 27.33
N GLN A 2 13.32 71.46 28.07
CA GLN A 2 12.83 70.15 27.64
C GLN A 2 11.38 70.20 27.13
N ARG A 3 11.04 69.37 26.13
CA ARG A 3 9.74 68.67 26.10
C ARG A 3 9.93 67.24 25.58
N ILE A 4 9.44 66.33 26.41
CA ILE A 4 9.43 64.87 26.31
C ILE A 4 8.30 64.46 25.36
N ALA A 5 8.53 63.52 24.46
CA ALA A 5 7.47 62.79 23.75
C ALA A 5 7.63 61.30 24.05
N MET A 6 6.66 60.76 24.80
CA MET A 6 6.55 59.34 25.10
C MET A 6 6.07 58.59 23.86
N SER A 7 6.82 57.56 23.46
CA SER A 7 6.35 56.53 22.53
C SER A 7 5.53 55.49 23.28
N THR A 8 4.29 55.25 22.83
CA THR A 8 3.52 54.06 23.20
C THR A 8 3.35 53.18 21.95
N LEU A 9 4.02 52.05 21.99
CA LEU A 9 3.92 50.94 21.03
C LEU A 9 2.69 50.10 21.42
N VAL A 10 1.67 50.04 20.57
CA VAL A 10 0.56 49.10 20.72
C VAL A 10 0.87 47.86 19.87
N VAL A 11 1.25 46.77 20.52
CA VAL A 11 1.35 45.44 19.91
C VAL A 11 -0.01 44.76 20.04
N ALA A 12 -0.70 44.56 18.92
CA ALA A 12 -1.90 43.73 18.87
C ALA A 12 -1.48 42.26 18.71
N LEU A 13 -1.61 41.47 19.79
CA LEU A 13 -1.54 40.01 19.74
C LEU A 13 -2.86 39.47 19.17
N LEU A 14 -2.84 38.98 17.93
CA LEU A 14 -3.92 38.14 17.41
C LEU A 14 -3.66 36.70 17.85
N ILE A 15 -4.41 36.28 18.87
CA ILE A 15 -4.50 34.88 19.31
C ILE A 15 -5.35 34.14 18.26
N GLY A 16 -4.68 33.50 17.30
CA GLY A 16 -5.30 32.55 16.39
C GLY A 16 -5.45 31.18 17.05
N CYS A 17 -6.65 30.85 17.54
CA CYS A 17 -7.00 29.49 17.91
C CYS A 17 -7.01 28.61 16.65
N SER A 18 -5.88 27.96 16.36
CA SER A 18 -5.83 26.89 15.36
C SER A 18 -6.42 25.62 15.97
N GLY A 19 -7.72 25.42 15.77
CA GLY A 19 -8.33 24.10 15.92
C GLY A 19 -7.74 23.17 14.88
N ASN A 20 -6.90 22.23 15.30
CA ASN A 20 -6.40 21.16 14.44
C ASN A 20 -7.62 20.33 13.96
N PRO A 21 -7.92 20.24 12.66
CA PRO A 21 -9.00 19.36 12.22
C PRO A 21 -8.57 17.92 12.50
N ALA A 22 -9.25 17.29 13.46
CA ALA A 22 -9.03 15.88 13.79
C ALA A 22 -9.04 15.04 12.50
N THR A 23 -7.93 14.36 12.23
CA THR A 23 -7.80 13.45 11.11
C THR A 23 -8.85 12.34 11.27
N LYS A 24 -9.66 12.11 10.24
CA LYS A 24 -10.82 11.17 10.26
C LYS A 24 -10.45 9.69 10.54
N TYR A 25 -9.21 9.37 10.90
CA TYR A 25 -8.66 8.01 11.01
C TYR A 25 -7.79 7.80 12.26
N ASP A 26 -8.14 8.41 13.39
CA ASP A 26 -7.40 8.29 14.66
C ASP A 26 -7.51 6.93 15.37
N ARG A 27 -8.13 5.90 14.77
CA ARG A 27 -8.10 4.56 15.37
C ARG A 27 -6.75 3.90 15.07
N PRO A 28 -5.99 3.48 16.10
CA PRO A 28 -4.76 2.73 15.89
C PRO A 28 -5.06 1.46 15.09
N LEU A 29 -4.15 1.13 14.18
CA LEU A 29 -4.20 -0.17 13.51
C LEU A 29 -4.15 -1.27 14.59
N PRO A 30 -4.86 -2.41 14.40
CA PRO A 30 -4.84 -3.50 15.39
C PRO A 30 -3.40 -3.92 15.69
N ASP A 31 -3.08 -4.43 16.87
CA ASP A 31 -1.70 -4.78 17.21
C ASP A 31 -1.10 -5.78 16.19
N PRO A 32 0.20 -5.65 15.87
CA PRO A 32 0.86 -6.65 15.06
C PRO A 32 0.77 -8.00 15.77
N LEU A 33 0.34 -9.03 15.07
CA LEU A 33 0.47 -10.40 15.56
C LEU A 33 1.97 -10.71 15.62
N LEU A 34 2.57 -10.55 16.80
CA LEU A 34 3.94 -10.94 17.08
C LEU A 34 4.03 -12.47 17.02
N THR A 35 4.20 -13.01 15.81
CA THR A 35 4.41 -14.44 15.65
C THR A 35 5.88 -14.72 15.94
N THR A 36 6.22 -15.11 17.17
CA THR A 36 7.50 -15.81 17.36
C THR A 36 7.42 -17.06 16.50
N LYS A 37 8.29 -17.14 15.47
CA LYS A 37 8.32 -18.23 14.52
C LYS A 37 8.58 -19.54 15.29
N LYS A 38 7.53 -20.29 15.63
CA LYS A 38 7.70 -21.67 16.08
C LYS A 38 8.24 -22.42 14.88
N THR A 39 9.42 -23.01 15.01
CA THR A 39 10.06 -23.82 13.97
C THR A 39 9.09 -24.92 13.55
N GLU A 40 8.43 -24.74 12.42
CA GLU A 40 7.50 -25.71 11.87
C GLU A 40 8.34 -26.82 11.22
N GLN A 41 8.26 -28.04 11.76
CA GLN A 41 8.86 -29.22 11.15
C GLN A 41 8.30 -29.41 9.73
N PRO A 42 9.11 -29.89 8.77
CA PRO A 42 8.63 -30.08 7.41
C PRO A 42 7.46 -31.08 7.39
N ALA A 43 6.28 -30.61 7.02
CA ALA A 43 5.15 -31.48 6.74
C ALA A 43 5.46 -32.36 5.52
N ARG A 44 5.10 -33.64 5.62
CA ARG A 44 5.25 -34.66 4.58
C ARG A 44 4.49 -34.23 3.30
N PRO A 45 4.96 -34.54 2.09
CA PRO A 45 4.23 -34.22 0.86
C PRO A 45 2.95 -35.04 0.76
N GLY A 46 1.84 -34.47 1.23
CA GLY A 46 0.49 -34.89 0.88
C GLY A 46 0.04 -34.17 -0.39
N ALA A 47 -0.56 -34.91 -1.31
CA ALA A 47 -1.03 -34.41 -2.60
C ALA A 47 -1.85 -33.12 -2.44
N SER A 48 -1.40 -32.05 -3.13
CA SER A 48 -2.12 -30.79 -3.20
C SER A 48 -3.38 -30.96 -4.05
N THR A 49 -4.54 -31.05 -3.40
CA THR A 49 -5.82 -30.85 -4.09
C THR A 49 -5.86 -29.41 -4.63
N PRO A 50 -6.36 -29.19 -5.87
CA PRO A 50 -6.53 -27.85 -6.39
C PRO A 50 -7.57 -27.10 -5.54
N VAL A 51 -7.13 -26.12 -4.77
CA VAL A 51 -8.02 -25.20 -4.07
C VAL A 51 -8.77 -24.40 -5.14
N ARG A 52 -10.06 -24.70 -5.35
CA ARG A 52 -10.95 -23.78 -6.06
C ARG A 52 -10.88 -22.41 -5.37
N PRO A 53 -10.74 -21.29 -6.10
CA PRO A 53 -10.71 -19.99 -5.43
C PRO A 53 -12.03 -19.78 -4.68
N GLY A 54 -11.99 -19.83 -3.35
CA GLY A 54 -13.10 -19.36 -2.53
C GLY A 54 -13.37 -17.88 -2.83
N SER A 55 -14.61 -17.44 -2.67
CA SER A 55 -15.03 -16.06 -2.88
C SER A 55 -14.08 -15.07 -2.20
N PRO A 56 -13.78 -13.91 -2.81
CA PRO A 56 -12.95 -12.88 -2.20
C PRO A 56 -13.46 -12.51 -0.79
N PRO A 57 -12.57 -12.29 0.19
CA PRO A 57 -12.97 -11.80 1.51
C PRO A 57 -13.76 -10.49 1.40
N ALA A 58 -14.90 -10.40 2.10
CA ALA A 58 -15.76 -9.20 2.09
C ALA A 58 -15.00 -7.92 2.43
N ALA A 59 -13.97 -8.00 3.28
CA ALA A 59 -13.12 -6.87 3.67
C ALA A 59 -12.32 -6.25 2.51
N TRP A 60 -12.20 -6.93 1.36
CA TRP A 60 -11.57 -6.36 0.16
C TRP A 60 -12.48 -5.38 -0.56
N THR A 61 -13.80 -5.43 -0.31
CA THR A 61 -14.74 -4.42 -0.78
C THR A 61 -14.93 -3.37 0.34
N PRO A 62 -14.62 -2.10 0.10
CA PRO A 62 -14.87 -1.04 1.08
C PRO A 62 -16.38 -0.86 1.31
N PRO A 63 -16.82 -0.40 2.50
CA PRO A 63 -18.25 -0.28 2.82
C PRO A 63 -19.06 0.58 1.84
N GLY A 64 -18.46 1.62 1.27
CA GLY A 64 -19.08 2.49 0.27
C GLY A 64 -18.93 2.03 -1.18
N GLY A 65 -18.41 0.82 -1.42
CA GLY A 65 -18.11 0.31 -2.76
C GLY A 65 -16.82 0.88 -3.37
N ILE A 66 -16.34 0.22 -4.44
CA ILE A 66 -15.09 0.59 -5.11
C ILE A 66 -15.34 1.76 -6.07
N LYS A 67 -14.59 2.86 -5.90
CA LYS A 67 -14.63 4.04 -6.78
C LYS A 67 -13.89 3.75 -8.09
N ARG A 68 -14.48 2.96 -8.99
CA ARG A 68 -13.86 2.53 -10.27
C ARG A 68 -13.26 3.66 -11.11
N SER A 69 -13.86 4.86 -11.09
CA SER A 69 -13.33 6.02 -11.83
C SER A 69 -11.99 6.53 -11.29
N MET A 70 -11.70 6.32 -10.00
CA MET A 70 -10.48 6.75 -9.33
C MET A 70 -9.27 5.89 -9.71
N TRP A 71 -9.44 4.58 -9.76
CA TRP A 71 -8.34 3.64 -9.90
C TRP A 71 -8.00 3.37 -11.37
N LYS A 72 -6.71 3.45 -11.70
CA LYS A 72 -6.22 3.27 -13.08
C LYS A 72 -5.08 2.27 -13.20
N CYS A 73 -4.38 2.00 -12.10
CA CYS A 73 -3.25 1.07 -12.06
C CYS A 73 -3.09 0.47 -10.66
N ILE A 74 -2.26 -0.57 -10.57
CA ILE A 74 -1.81 -1.17 -9.31
C ILE A 74 -0.29 -1.00 -9.25
N VAL A 75 0.26 -0.58 -8.11
CA VAL A 75 1.71 -0.45 -7.91
C VAL A 75 2.15 -1.38 -6.79
N VAL A 76 3.01 -2.34 -7.11
CA VAL A 76 3.52 -3.35 -6.18
C VAL A 76 4.85 -2.91 -5.58
N HIS A 77 4.97 -3.12 -4.27
CA HIS A 77 6.11 -2.74 -3.45
C HIS A 77 6.59 -3.90 -2.59
N HIS A 78 7.83 -3.78 -2.11
CA HIS A 78 8.30 -4.50 -0.92
C HIS A 78 8.51 -3.52 0.24
N SER A 79 8.60 -4.01 1.48
CA SER A 79 8.93 -3.16 2.64
C SER A 79 10.43 -2.90 2.80
N ALA A 80 11.28 -3.60 2.05
CA ALA A 80 12.74 -3.67 2.25
C ALA A 80 13.13 -4.11 3.68
N SER A 81 12.23 -4.82 4.38
CA SER A 81 12.43 -5.28 5.75
C SER A 81 11.55 -6.47 6.06
N ASP A 82 12.17 -7.59 6.45
CA ASP A 82 11.47 -8.82 6.84
C ASP A 82 10.73 -8.71 8.17
N LYS A 83 11.05 -7.69 8.97
CA LYS A 83 10.49 -7.47 10.32
C LYS A 83 9.41 -6.40 10.36
N ALA A 84 9.10 -5.78 9.21
CA ALA A 84 8.06 -4.76 9.14
C ALA A 84 6.67 -5.36 9.47
N THR A 85 5.74 -4.47 9.78
CA THR A 85 4.33 -4.75 10.03
C THR A 85 3.50 -3.57 9.49
N PRO A 86 2.21 -3.73 9.20
CA PRO A 86 1.35 -2.59 8.82
C PRO A 86 1.43 -1.42 9.82
N GLN A 87 1.52 -1.74 11.11
CA GLN A 87 1.58 -0.82 12.24
C GLN A 87 2.92 -0.08 12.30
N SER A 88 4.04 -0.81 12.21
CA SER A 88 5.37 -0.18 12.20
C SER A 88 5.57 0.68 10.94
N MET A 89 5.04 0.26 9.78
CA MET A 89 5.01 1.08 8.57
C MET A 89 4.14 2.34 8.77
N ASN A 90 2.97 2.22 9.40
CA ASN A 90 2.13 3.37 9.72
C ASN A 90 2.86 4.38 10.61
N SER A 91 3.43 3.92 11.73
CA SER A 91 4.17 4.76 12.67
C SER A 91 5.36 5.43 12.00
N TRP A 92 6.13 4.69 11.20
CA TRP A 92 7.25 5.25 10.46
C TRP A 92 6.83 6.30 9.43
N HIS A 93 5.72 6.09 8.70
CA HIS A 93 5.19 7.11 7.79
C HIS A 93 4.71 8.36 8.52
N LEU A 94 4.01 8.22 9.65
CA LEU A 94 3.58 9.36 10.48
C LEU A 94 4.76 10.17 11.00
N GLN A 95 5.82 9.51 11.48
CA GLN A 95 7.05 10.16 11.95
C GLN A 95 7.77 10.94 10.83
N ARG A 96 7.54 10.58 9.56
CA ARG A 96 8.04 11.29 8.39
C ARG A 96 7.11 12.41 7.90
N GLY A 97 6.08 12.73 8.67
CA GLY A 97 5.10 13.77 8.33
C GLY A 97 4.13 13.36 7.23
N TRP A 98 3.94 12.06 6.98
CA TRP A 98 2.91 11.63 6.02
C TRP A 98 1.55 11.71 6.68
N GLU A 99 0.72 12.60 6.16
CA GLU A 99 -0.68 12.69 6.54
C GLU A 99 -1.37 11.35 6.32
N ASN A 100 -2.22 10.94 7.26
CA ASN A 100 -2.96 9.67 7.24
C ASN A 100 -2.09 8.39 7.26
N GLY A 101 -0.82 8.50 7.66
CA GLY A 101 0.03 7.36 8.02
C GLY A 101 0.32 6.39 6.87
N LEU A 102 -0.01 5.10 7.04
CA LEU A 102 0.31 4.02 6.11
C LEU A 102 0.03 4.40 4.64
N GLY A 103 1.09 4.52 3.83
CA GLY A 103 0.98 4.97 2.44
C GLY A 103 0.42 3.95 1.45
N TYR A 104 0.35 2.68 1.84
CA TYR A 104 -0.15 1.58 1.00
C TYR A 104 -1.64 1.30 1.28
N HIS A 105 -2.35 0.83 0.26
CA HIS A 105 -3.74 0.39 0.38
C HIS A 105 -3.82 -1.00 1.01
N PHE A 106 -2.84 -1.87 0.69
CA PHE A 106 -2.76 -3.22 1.20
C PHE A 106 -1.33 -3.57 1.62
N VAL A 107 -1.21 -4.42 2.63
CA VAL A 107 0.06 -5.01 3.06
C VAL A 107 -0.09 -6.53 3.17
N ILE A 108 0.90 -7.30 2.70
CA ILE A 108 0.89 -8.77 2.75
C ILE A 108 2.03 -9.29 3.65
N GLY A 109 1.69 -10.04 4.69
CA GLY A 109 2.64 -10.60 5.66
C GLY A 109 3.50 -11.73 5.13
N ASN A 110 4.67 -11.93 5.76
CA ASN A 110 5.66 -12.95 5.43
C ASN A 110 5.83 -14.03 6.52
N GLY A 111 5.05 -13.96 7.61
CA GLY A 111 5.13 -14.90 8.74
C GLY A 111 6.21 -14.59 9.76
N VAL A 112 6.83 -13.42 9.73
CA VAL A 112 7.82 -13.01 10.76
C VAL A 112 7.14 -12.24 11.88
N ASN A 113 6.67 -11.01 11.62
CA ASN A 113 5.94 -10.18 12.60
C ASN A 113 4.50 -9.88 12.15
N TYR A 114 4.07 -10.53 11.07
CA TYR A 114 2.73 -10.48 10.53
C TYR A 114 2.47 -11.79 9.77
N PRO A 115 1.32 -12.46 9.92
CA PRO A 115 1.13 -13.82 9.43
C PRO A 115 1.33 -13.96 7.91
N ASP A 116 1.91 -15.10 7.52
CA ASP A 116 2.32 -15.35 6.14
C ASP A 116 1.12 -15.39 5.18
N GLY A 117 1.19 -14.57 4.14
CA GLY A 117 0.11 -14.39 3.16
C GLY A 117 -1.11 -13.61 3.68
N GLN A 118 -1.16 -13.23 4.96
CA GLN A 118 -2.29 -12.44 5.46
C GLN A 118 -2.27 -11.04 4.83
N ILE A 119 -3.42 -10.65 4.27
CA ILE A 119 -3.62 -9.32 3.69
C ILE A 119 -4.22 -8.40 4.75
N PHE A 120 -3.47 -7.37 5.09
CA PHE A 120 -3.95 -6.23 5.82
C PHE A 120 -4.58 -5.22 4.86
N VAL A 121 -5.84 -4.86 5.12
CA VAL A 121 -6.57 -3.82 4.37
C VAL A 121 -6.37 -2.48 5.07
N GLY A 122 -5.66 -1.55 4.42
CA GLY A 122 -5.30 -0.25 4.96
C GLY A 122 -6.48 0.73 5.05
N PRO A 123 -6.37 1.77 5.89
CA PRO A 123 -7.43 2.78 6.05
C PRO A 123 -7.74 3.49 4.74
N ARG A 124 -6.71 3.82 3.93
CA ARG A 124 -6.86 4.48 2.63
C ARG A 124 -7.76 3.70 1.68
N TRP A 125 -7.64 2.36 1.64
CA TRP A 125 -8.52 1.53 0.83
C TRP A 125 -9.96 1.56 1.33
N ARG A 126 -10.16 1.38 2.64
CA ARG A 126 -11.52 1.36 3.24
C ARG A 126 -12.31 2.64 2.96
N SER A 127 -11.61 3.77 2.91
CA SER A 127 -12.17 5.08 2.62
C SER A 127 -12.09 5.52 1.17
N GLN A 128 -11.45 4.71 0.31
CA GLN A 128 -11.16 5.06 -1.08
C GLN A 128 -10.46 6.45 -1.20
N GLN A 129 -9.34 6.58 -0.48
CA GLN A 129 -8.42 7.72 -0.47
C GLN A 129 -7.17 7.39 -1.28
N GLU A 130 -6.51 8.41 -1.83
CA GLU A 130 -5.25 8.30 -2.55
C GLU A 130 -4.13 7.69 -1.69
N GLY A 131 -3.17 7.07 -2.38
CA GLY A 131 -1.98 6.49 -1.78
C GLY A 131 -0.92 7.52 -1.41
N ALA A 132 0.12 7.06 -0.72
CA ALA A 132 1.36 7.80 -0.52
C ALA A 132 2.55 6.87 -0.75
N HIS A 133 2.60 6.17 -1.89
CA HIS A 133 3.55 5.07 -2.13
C HIS A 133 4.38 5.21 -3.40
N CYS A 134 4.00 6.05 -4.36
CA CYS A 134 4.69 6.20 -5.64
C CYS A 134 4.63 7.66 -6.11
N LYS A 135 5.59 8.46 -5.65
CA LYS A 135 5.73 9.84 -6.11
C LYS A 135 6.33 9.86 -7.51
N ASN A 136 5.66 10.55 -8.44
CA ASN A 136 6.18 10.81 -9.78
C ASN A 136 6.12 12.32 -10.09
N ALA A 137 7.08 12.81 -10.86
CA ALA A 137 6.98 14.10 -11.54
C ALA A 137 6.09 13.95 -12.79
N ALA A 138 5.61 15.07 -13.32
CA ALA A 138 4.94 15.08 -14.62
C ALA A 138 5.89 14.55 -15.71
N GLY A 139 5.38 13.71 -16.60
CA GLY A 139 6.20 13.06 -17.62
C GLY A 139 5.48 11.95 -18.36
N LYS A 140 6.20 11.29 -19.28
CA LYS A 140 5.67 10.16 -20.06
C LYS A 140 6.04 8.84 -19.36
N PHE A 141 5.03 8.05 -19.04
CA PHE A 141 5.14 6.74 -18.40
C PHE A 141 4.34 5.72 -19.20
N PHE A 142 4.96 4.59 -19.56
CA PHE A 142 4.32 3.54 -20.37
C PHE A 142 3.63 4.09 -21.63
N GLY A 143 4.28 5.04 -22.32
CA GLY A 143 3.74 5.64 -23.53
C GLY A 143 2.73 6.78 -23.32
N LEU A 144 2.31 7.06 -22.09
CA LEU A 144 1.26 8.03 -21.77
C LEU A 144 1.77 9.18 -20.91
N TRP A 145 1.33 10.40 -21.19
CA TRP A 145 1.64 11.53 -20.32
C TRP A 145 0.84 11.44 -19.01
N ARG A 146 1.51 11.66 -17.88
CA ARG A 146 0.92 11.69 -16.54
C ARG A 146 1.35 12.97 -15.82
N LYS A 147 0.43 13.58 -15.08
CA LYS A 147 0.74 14.70 -14.17
C LYS A 147 1.58 14.23 -12.98
N SER A 148 2.18 15.18 -12.27
CA SER A 148 2.82 14.92 -10.97
C SER A 148 1.82 14.27 -9.99
N GLY A 149 2.27 13.29 -9.23
CA GLY A 149 1.46 12.60 -8.21
C GLY A 149 0.46 11.56 -8.76
N TYR A 150 0.34 11.39 -10.08
CA TYR A 150 -0.62 10.49 -10.71
C TYR A 150 -0.68 9.08 -10.08
N TYR A 151 0.45 8.47 -9.75
CA TYR A 151 0.48 7.11 -9.21
C TYR A 151 0.08 6.99 -7.73
N ASN A 152 0.09 8.10 -7.00
CA ASN A 152 -0.53 8.16 -5.68
C ASN A 152 -2.04 8.38 -5.82
N ASP A 153 -2.45 9.31 -6.68
CA ASP A 153 -3.85 9.68 -6.90
C ASP A 153 -4.71 8.53 -7.46
N HIS A 154 -4.12 7.72 -8.36
CA HIS A 154 -4.85 6.73 -9.16
C HIS A 154 -4.30 5.30 -9.07
N GLY A 155 -3.23 5.09 -8.29
CA GLY A 155 -2.60 3.80 -8.13
C GLY A 155 -3.02 3.11 -6.84
N ILE A 156 -3.41 1.84 -6.94
CA ILE A 156 -3.61 0.99 -5.75
C ILE A 156 -2.26 0.40 -5.34
N GLY A 157 -1.62 0.98 -4.33
CA GLY A 157 -0.41 0.45 -3.71
C GLY A 157 -0.61 -0.85 -2.90
N ILE A 158 0.10 -1.91 -3.26
CA ILE A 158 0.19 -3.18 -2.53
C ILE A 158 1.64 -3.38 -2.08
N CYS A 159 1.89 -3.50 -0.78
CA CYS A 159 3.22 -3.76 -0.24
C CYS A 159 3.33 -5.18 0.33
N LEU A 160 4.38 -5.91 -0.04
CA LEU A 160 4.71 -7.18 0.57
C LEU A 160 5.80 -6.96 1.62
N ILE A 161 5.64 -7.56 2.80
CA ILE A 161 6.66 -7.50 3.85
C ILE A 161 7.85 -8.37 3.41
N GLY A 162 9.01 -7.78 3.26
CA GLY A 162 10.26 -8.47 2.93
C GLY A 162 11.27 -7.58 2.20
N ASP A 163 12.50 -8.09 2.09
CA ASP A 163 13.54 -7.54 1.22
C ASP A 163 13.79 -8.47 0.02
N PHE A 164 13.09 -8.18 -1.09
CA PHE A 164 13.17 -9.01 -2.29
C PHE A 164 14.34 -8.69 -3.24
N ASP A 165 15.26 -7.82 -2.82
CA ASP A 165 16.59 -7.83 -3.44
C ASP A 165 17.44 -8.98 -2.89
N LYS A 166 17.14 -9.47 -1.67
CA LYS A 166 17.88 -10.53 -0.97
C LYS A 166 17.23 -11.90 -1.03
N GLY A 167 15.90 -11.96 -1.15
CA GLY A 167 15.17 -13.22 -1.10
C GLY A 167 13.89 -13.22 -1.92
N ARG A 168 13.28 -14.39 -2.10
CA ARG A 168 11.99 -14.49 -2.80
C ARG A 168 10.84 -14.26 -1.83
N PRO A 169 9.70 -13.70 -2.29
CA PRO A 169 8.47 -13.75 -1.51
C PRO A 169 8.05 -15.19 -1.22
N THR A 170 7.37 -15.41 -0.10
CA THR A 170 6.84 -16.74 0.25
C THR A 170 5.80 -17.21 -0.77
N ALA A 171 5.52 -18.51 -0.78
CA ALA A 171 4.46 -19.07 -1.61
C ALA A 171 3.09 -18.45 -1.27
N LYS A 172 2.78 -18.29 0.04
CA LYS A 172 1.53 -17.68 0.50
C LYS A 172 1.43 -16.20 0.15
N GLN A 173 2.54 -15.45 0.23
CA GLN A 173 2.58 -14.06 -0.25
C GLN A 173 2.25 -13.96 -1.73
N ARG A 174 2.86 -14.82 -2.56
CA ARG A 174 2.60 -14.86 -4.01
C ARG A 174 1.15 -15.22 -4.32
N GLU A 175 0.60 -16.22 -3.65
CA GLU A 175 -0.81 -16.59 -3.82
C GLU A 175 -1.74 -15.43 -3.47
N SER A 176 -1.56 -14.83 -2.28
CA SER A 176 -2.34 -13.69 -1.83
C SER A 176 -2.21 -12.49 -2.76
N LEU A 177 -0.99 -12.19 -3.24
CA LEU A 177 -0.74 -11.11 -4.20
C LEU A 177 -1.49 -11.35 -5.51
N ALA A 178 -1.41 -12.55 -6.08
CA ALA A 178 -2.07 -12.88 -7.34
C ALA A 178 -3.60 -12.79 -7.20
N ARG A 179 -4.17 -13.38 -6.14
CA ARG A 179 -5.61 -13.36 -5.88
C ARG A 179 -6.13 -11.95 -5.62
N LEU A 180 -5.45 -11.17 -4.78
CA LEU A 180 -5.82 -9.79 -4.50
C LEU A 180 -5.73 -8.92 -5.76
N THR A 181 -4.64 -9.03 -6.52
CA THR A 181 -4.46 -8.24 -7.74
C THR A 181 -5.51 -8.61 -8.79
N ALA A 182 -5.85 -9.89 -8.93
CA ALA A 182 -6.90 -10.34 -9.84
C ALA A 182 -8.27 -9.76 -9.47
N PHE A 183 -8.63 -9.85 -8.19
CA PHE A 183 -9.85 -9.21 -7.66
C PHE A 183 -9.87 -7.70 -7.94
N LEU A 184 -8.80 -6.98 -7.62
CA LEU A 184 -8.74 -5.53 -7.83
C LEU A 184 -8.82 -5.17 -9.32
N CYS A 185 -8.18 -5.92 -10.20
CA CYS A 185 -8.30 -5.73 -11.65
C CYS A 185 -9.76 -5.89 -12.12
N ALA A 186 -10.45 -6.95 -11.67
CA ALA A 186 -11.83 -7.21 -12.04
C ALA A 186 -12.78 -6.14 -11.45
N GLU A 187 -12.69 -5.88 -10.15
CA GLU A 187 -13.66 -5.05 -9.44
C GLU A 187 -13.41 -3.55 -9.56
N ALA A 188 -12.16 -3.12 -9.70
CA ALA A 188 -11.81 -1.71 -9.92
C ALA A 188 -11.73 -1.35 -11.42
N GLY A 189 -11.83 -2.32 -12.33
CA GLY A 189 -11.71 -2.10 -13.77
C GLY A 189 -10.29 -1.74 -14.22
N VAL A 190 -9.28 -2.26 -13.54
CA VAL A 190 -7.87 -2.05 -13.87
C VAL A 190 -7.39 -3.17 -14.80
N SER A 191 -6.79 -2.81 -15.94
CA SER A 191 -6.18 -3.79 -16.83
C SER A 191 -5.01 -4.49 -16.13
N PRO A 192 -4.85 -5.83 -16.28
CA PRO A 192 -3.65 -6.52 -15.81
C PRO A 192 -2.34 -5.95 -16.37
N ASP A 193 -2.37 -5.30 -17.54
CA ASP A 193 -1.19 -4.62 -18.11
C ASP A 193 -0.82 -3.33 -17.39
N HIS A 194 -1.73 -2.79 -16.57
CA HIS A 194 -1.49 -1.63 -15.69
C HIS A 194 -1.14 -2.03 -14.24
N VAL A 195 -0.69 -3.26 -14.04
CA VAL A 195 -0.04 -3.69 -12.80
C VAL A 195 1.44 -3.44 -12.97
N HIS A 196 2.05 -2.63 -12.11
CA HIS A 196 3.46 -2.24 -12.22
C HIS A 196 4.21 -2.45 -10.91
N GLY A 197 5.51 -2.69 -10.99
CA GLY A 197 6.43 -2.50 -9.86
C GLY A 197 6.80 -1.03 -9.71
N HIS A 198 7.11 -0.60 -8.49
CA HIS A 198 7.54 0.79 -8.22
C HIS A 198 8.75 1.22 -9.09
N GLY A 199 9.71 0.33 -9.28
CA GLY A 199 10.89 0.52 -10.10
C GLY A 199 10.57 0.64 -11.59
N GLU A 200 9.58 -0.13 -12.09
CA GLU A 200 9.09 0.01 -13.46
C GLU A 200 8.43 1.37 -13.69
N VAL A 201 7.77 1.94 -12.67
CA VAL A 201 7.14 3.26 -12.76
C VAL A 201 8.17 4.39 -12.74
N THR A 202 9.11 4.36 -11.80
CA THR A 202 9.96 5.53 -11.52
C THR A 202 11.35 5.45 -12.12
N GLY A 203 11.88 4.25 -12.38
CA GLY A 203 13.27 4.02 -12.76
C GLY A 203 14.31 4.41 -11.70
N LYS A 204 13.87 4.77 -10.48
CA LYS A 204 14.72 5.36 -9.42
C LYS A 204 14.83 4.48 -8.17
N THR A 205 14.27 3.28 -8.20
CA THR A 205 14.27 2.34 -7.08
C THR A 205 14.31 0.91 -7.60
N LYS A 206 14.88 0.00 -6.80
CA LYS A 206 14.83 -1.45 -7.05
C LYS A 206 13.52 -2.07 -6.61
N CYS A 207 12.73 -1.39 -5.78
CA CYS A 207 11.42 -1.84 -5.31
C CYS A 207 10.53 -2.26 -6.51
N PRO A 208 9.85 -3.42 -6.49
CA PRO A 208 9.62 -4.31 -5.36
C PRO A 208 10.72 -5.37 -5.14
N GLY A 209 11.91 -5.18 -5.70
CA GLY A 209 13.07 -6.06 -5.55
C GLY A 209 13.23 -7.02 -6.73
N THR A 210 14.47 -7.42 -6.99
CA THR A 210 14.83 -8.25 -8.15
C THR A 210 14.20 -9.65 -8.17
N HIS A 211 13.78 -10.16 -7.01
CA HIS A 211 13.20 -11.51 -6.88
C HIS A 211 11.66 -11.53 -6.89
N LEU A 212 10.99 -10.38 -6.99
CA LEU A 212 9.56 -10.30 -7.25
C LEU A 212 9.30 -9.99 -8.73
N ASP A 213 9.04 -11.05 -9.51
CA ASP A 213 8.70 -10.93 -10.94
C ASP A 213 7.28 -10.35 -11.13
N VAL A 214 7.19 -9.06 -11.47
CA VAL A 214 5.93 -8.39 -11.77
C VAL A 214 5.33 -8.89 -13.09
N ALA A 215 6.14 -9.34 -14.06
CA ALA A 215 5.63 -9.92 -15.29
C ALA A 215 4.92 -11.27 -15.02
N TRP A 216 5.45 -12.09 -14.10
CA TRP A 216 4.74 -13.27 -13.59
C TRP A 216 3.39 -12.88 -13.01
N LEU A 217 3.32 -11.84 -12.17
CA LEU A 217 2.07 -11.39 -11.58
C LEU A 217 1.04 -11.00 -12.65
N ARG A 218 1.43 -10.21 -13.66
CA ARG A 218 0.56 -9.86 -14.79
C ARG A 218 -0.01 -11.10 -15.50
N ARG A 219 0.85 -12.10 -15.78
CA ARG A 219 0.42 -13.36 -16.42
C ARG A 219 -0.55 -14.14 -15.53
N SER A 220 -0.25 -14.29 -14.24
CA SER A 220 -1.11 -14.99 -13.29
C SER A 220 -2.48 -14.31 -13.15
N VAL A 221 -2.53 -12.97 -13.10
CA VAL A 221 -3.78 -12.23 -13.03
C VAL A 221 -4.63 -12.44 -14.29
N LYS A 222 -4.02 -12.39 -15.49
CA LYS A 222 -4.73 -12.68 -16.75
C LYS A 222 -5.33 -14.08 -16.74
N GLN A 223 -4.58 -15.08 -16.26
CA GLN A 223 -5.05 -16.46 -16.14
C GLN A 223 -6.23 -16.58 -15.17
N ILE A 224 -6.11 -16.03 -13.94
CA ILE A 224 -7.17 -16.07 -12.93
C ILE A 224 -8.46 -15.41 -13.46
N ASN A 225 -8.34 -14.23 -14.07
CA ASN A 225 -9.49 -13.49 -14.59
C ASN A 225 -10.11 -14.12 -15.84
N ALA A 226 -9.38 -14.94 -16.59
CA ALA A 226 -9.92 -15.71 -17.70
C ALA A 226 -10.68 -16.95 -17.20
N SER A 227 -10.21 -17.61 -16.13
CA SER A 227 -10.84 -18.82 -15.56
C SER A 227 -12.03 -18.54 -14.66
N SER A 228 -12.31 -17.27 -14.34
CA SER A 228 -13.42 -16.85 -13.47
C SER A 228 -14.59 -16.24 -14.25
N ARG A 229 -14.53 -16.26 -15.59
CA ARG A 229 -15.61 -15.90 -16.51
C ARG A 229 -16.32 -17.17 -16.97
#